data_AF-C6X8J7-F1
#
_entry.id   AF-C6X8J7-F1
#
_cell.length_a   1.000
_cell.length_b   1.000
_cell.length_c   1.000
_cell.angle_alpha   90.00
_cell.angle_beta   90.00
_cell.angle_gamma   90.00
#
_symmetry.space_group_name_H-M   'P 1'
#
loop_
_entity.id
_entity.type
_entity.pdbx_description
1 polymer ?
#
loop_
_entity_poly.entity_id
_entity_poly.type
_entity_poly.pdbx_seq_one_letter_code
_entity_poly.pdbx_strand_id
1 'polypeptide(L)'
;MHSALLIVDRPNPNHENKNWVTFITSSQNIIQLNKEQHKSESTQAFADNVFLIPLKNELHIFTLLAQRARDLGFNVRVTFFDQYPSFVISQAI
;
A
#
# COMPACT_ATOMS: atom_id res chain seq x y z
N MET A 1 -16.70 -1.66 -7.61
CA MET A 1 -16.09 -1.88 -6.27
C MET A 1 -15.18 -0.71 -6.03
N HIS A 2 -15.34 0.00 -4.90
CA HIS A 2 -14.50 1.16 -4.58
C HIS A 2 -13.11 0.70 -4.13
N SER A 3 -12.06 1.31 -4.67
CA SER A 3 -10.67 1.02 -4.32
C SER A 3 -9.88 2.31 -4.13
N ALA A 4 -8.81 2.25 -3.35
CA ALA A 4 -7.83 3.33 -3.22
C ALA A 4 -6.47 2.86 -3.73
N LEU A 5 -5.81 3.70 -4.50
CA LEU A 5 -4.37 3.60 -4.75
C LEU A 5 -3.66 4.45 -3.71
N LEU A 6 -2.93 3.80 -2.82
CA LEU A 6 -2.06 4.42 -1.84
C LEU A 6 -0.65 4.44 -2.41
N ILE A 7 -0.06 5.63 -2.51
CA ILE A 7 1.31 5.85 -2.96
C ILE A 7 2.08 6.52 -1.81
N VAL A 8 3.18 5.91 -1.39
CA VAL A 8 4.07 6.48 -0.36
C VAL A 8 5.32 7.01 -1.03
N ASP A 9 5.64 8.28 -0.86
CA ASP A 9 6.77 8.87 -1.57
C ASP A 9 8.08 8.30 -1.05
N ARG A 10 8.88 7.76 -1.98
CA ARG A 10 10.20 7.22 -1.65
C ARG A 10 11.09 8.36 -1.17
N PRO A 11 11.72 8.23 0.01
CA PRO A 11 12.66 9.24 0.49
C PRO A 11 13.87 9.31 -0.45
N ASN A 12 14.55 10.46 -0.42
CA ASN A 12 15.67 10.76 -1.31
C ASN A 12 16.71 9.61 -1.28
N PRO A 13 17.09 9.04 -2.43
CA PRO A 13 18.01 7.91 -2.51
C PRO A 13 19.38 8.15 -1.86
N ASN A 14 19.74 9.41 -1.60
CA ASN A 14 21.00 9.79 -0.96
C ASN A 14 20.95 9.79 0.59
N HIS A 15 19.84 9.43 1.24
CA HIS A 15 19.75 9.36 2.71
C HIS A 15 19.67 7.91 3.19
N GLU A 16 20.41 7.59 4.26
CA GLU A 16 20.38 6.27 4.91
C GLU A 16 18.96 5.88 5.30
N ASN A 17 18.48 4.82 4.67
CA ASN A 17 17.04 4.62 4.52
C ASN A 17 16.46 3.60 5.49
N LYS A 18 16.89 3.66 6.76
CA LYS A 18 16.42 2.74 7.81
C LYS A 18 14.90 2.79 7.97
N ASN A 19 14.31 3.98 7.90
CA ASN A 19 12.86 4.16 7.94
C ASN A 19 12.17 3.56 6.73
N TRP A 20 12.78 3.61 5.53
CA TRP A 20 12.21 3.01 4.33
C TRP A 20 12.19 1.49 4.43
N VAL A 21 13.32 0.87 4.79
CA VAL A 21 13.38 -0.58 5.00
C VAL A 21 12.33 -0.99 6.05
N THR A 22 12.23 -0.24 7.14
CA THR A 22 11.21 -0.45 8.18
C THR A 22 9.78 -0.33 7.62
N PHE A 23 9.51 0.64 6.76
CA PHE A 23 8.21 0.83 6.11
C PHE A 23 7.88 -0.36 5.20
N ILE A 24 8.80 -0.76 4.32
CA ILE A 24 8.60 -1.89 3.40
C ILE A 24 8.31 -3.17 4.17
N THR A 25 9.14 -3.52 5.15
CA THR A 25 8.96 -4.73 5.96
C THR A 25 7.64 -4.69 6.74
N SER A 26 7.30 -3.55 7.37
CA SER A 26 6.04 -3.46 8.13
C SER A 26 4.80 -3.48 7.22
N SER A 27 4.87 -2.91 6.02
CA SER A 27 3.78 -2.93 5.04
C SER A 27 3.52 -4.35 4.54
N GLN A 28 4.58 -5.11 4.23
CA GLN A 28 4.48 -6.52 3.86
C GLN A 28 3.84 -7.36 4.97
N ASN A 29 4.22 -7.12 6.23
CA ASN A 29 3.62 -7.80 7.38
C ASN A 29 2.13 -7.48 7.54
N ILE A 30 1.73 -6.22 7.41
CA ILE A 30 0.30 -5.80 7.47
C ILE A 30 -0.51 -6.54 6.40
N ILE A 31 0.01 -6.58 5.17
CA ILE A 31 -0.68 -7.24 4.04
C ILE A 31 -0.76 -8.76 4.27
N GLN A 32 0.33 -9.38 4.72
CA GLN A 32 0.38 -10.82 4.97
C GLN A 32 -0.58 -11.25 6.10
N LEU A 33 -0.58 -10.51 7.22
CA LEU A 33 -1.51 -10.75 8.33
C LEU A 33 -2.97 -10.65 7.87
N ASN A 34 -3.30 -9.69 7.01
CA ASN A 34 -4.64 -9.54 6.47
C ASN A 34 -5.05 -10.74 5.59
N LYS A 35 -4.12 -11.23 4.75
CA LYS A 35 -4.33 -12.41 3.91
C LYS A 35 -4.64 -13.64 4.76
N GLU A 36 -3.86 -13.85 5.82
CA GLU A 36 -4.02 -14.99 6.73
C GLU A 36 -5.33 -14.94 7.51
N GLN A 37 -5.70 -13.77 8.03
CA GLN A 37 -6.90 -13.61 8.87
C GLN A 37 -8.21 -13.62 8.08
N HIS A 38 -8.21 -13.07 6.86
CA HIS A 38 -9.44 -12.83 6.10
C HIS A 38 -9.54 -13.63 4.80
N LYS A 39 -8.57 -14.51 4.49
CA LYS A 39 -8.45 -15.22 3.19
C LYS A 39 -8.61 -14.27 1.99
N SER A 40 -8.09 -13.05 2.15
CA SER A 40 -8.37 -11.94 1.25
C SER A 40 -7.23 -11.78 0.24
N GLU A 41 -7.50 -12.00 -1.04
CA GLU A 41 -6.51 -11.78 -2.12
C GLU A 41 -6.42 -10.31 -2.57
N SER A 42 -7.01 -9.39 -1.81
CA SER A 42 -7.53 -8.14 -2.40
C SER A 42 -6.55 -6.97 -2.42
N THR A 43 -5.68 -6.80 -1.41
CA THR A 43 -4.64 -5.76 -1.46
C THR A 43 -3.50 -6.20 -2.39
N GLN A 44 -3.30 -5.46 -3.46
CA GLN A 44 -2.23 -5.69 -4.43
C GLN A 44 -1.12 -4.64 -4.25
N ALA A 45 0.12 -5.10 -4.09
CA ALA A 45 1.31 -4.25 -4.12
C ALA A 45 1.92 -4.29 -5.53
N PHE A 46 2.01 -3.15 -6.22
CA PHE A 46 2.58 -3.03 -7.57
C PHE A 46 4.07 -2.71 -7.54
N ALA A 47 4.46 -1.97 -6.52
CA ALA A 47 5.83 -1.62 -6.20
C ALA A 47 5.94 -1.55 -4.67
N ASP A 48 7.16 -1.44 -4.17
CA ASP A 48 7.49 -1.31 -2.74
C ASP A 48 6.61 -0.28 -1.99
N ASN A 49 6.09 0.72 -2.70
CA ASN A 49 5.39 1.87 -2.13
C ASN A 49 4.05 2.19 -2.79
N VAL A 50 3.52 1.27 -3.61
CA VAL A 50 2.27 1.48 -4.35
C VAL A 50 1.33 0.31 -4.07
N PHE A 51 0.18 0.61 -3.44
CA PHE A 51 -0.78 -0.38 -2.99
C PHE A 51 -2.17 -0.06 -3.52
N LEU A 52 -2.81 -1.01 -4.21
CA LEU A 52 -4.23 -0.94 -4.54
C LEU A 52 -5.01 -1.70 -3.48
N ILE A 53 -5.92 -0.99 -2.84
CA ILE A 53 -6.63 -1.46 -1.64
C ILE A 53 -8.13 -1.38 -1.93
N PRO A 54 -8.85 -2.50 -1.98
CA PRO A 54 -10.29 -2.51 -2.16
C PRO A 54 -10.99 -2.15 -0.85
N LEU A 55 -11.59 -0.97 -0.83
CA LEU A 55 -12.07 -0.32 0.39
C LEU A 55 -13.29 -1.01 1.02
N LYS A 56 -14.03 -1.82 0.25
CA LYS A 56 -15.25 -2.49 0.72
C LYS A 56 -15.00 -3.33 1.99
N ASN A 57 -13.86 -4.03 2.04
CA ASN A 57 -13.51 -4.93 3.15
C ASN A 57 -12.12 -4.62 3.75
N GLU A 58 -11.36 -3.67 3.20
CA GLU A 58 -9.96 -3.44 3.58
C GLU A 58 -9.64 -1.98 3.92
N LEU A 59 -10.65 -1.23 4.35
CA LEU A 59 -10.45 0.14 4.84
C LEU A 59 -9.45 0.21 6.01
N HIS A 60 -9.41 -0.83 6.85
CA HIS A 60 -8.43 -0.94 7.93
C HIS A 60 -7.00 -1.03 7.38
N ILE A 61 -6.76 -1.77 6.29
CA ILE A 61 -5.43 -1.89 5.67
C ILE A 61 -4.98 -0.55 5.11
N PHE A 62 -5.87 0.14 4.41
CA PHE A 62 -5.61 1.51 3.95
C PHE A 62 -5.16 2.41 5.12
N THR A 63 -5.88 2.37 6.23
CA THR A 63 -5.59 3.20 7.40
C THR A 63 -4.25 2.84 8.03
N LEU A 64 -3.96 1.54 8.22
CA LEU A 64 -2.72 1.05 8.81
C LEU A 64 -1.49 1.42 7.97
N LEU A 65 -1.55 1.22 6.65
CA LEU A 65 -0.44 1.55 5.74
C LEU A 65 -0.20 3.07 5.69
N ALA A 66 -1.28 3.86 5.58
CA ALA A 66 -1.18 5.32 5.55
C ALA A 66 -0.62 5.88 6.86
N GLN A 67 -1.08 5.36 8.01
CA GLN A 67 -0.58 5.78 9.32
C GLN A 67 0.90 5.41 9.47
N ARG A 68 1.27 4.18 9.10
CA ARG A 68 2.65 3.70 9.23
C ARG A 68 3.64 4.53 8.41
N ALA A 69 3.24 4.93 7.19
CA ALA A 69 4.04 5.82 6.37
C ALA A 69 4.26 7.18 7.04
N ARG A 70 3.20 7.78 7.61
CA ARG A 70 3.29 9.07 8.31
C ARG A 70 4.14 9.01 9.57
N ASP A 71 4.01 7.94 10.36
CA ASP A 71 4.81 7.73 11.58
C ASP A 71 6.32 7.67 11.29
N LEU A 72 6.68 7.23 10.07
CA LEU A 72 8.07 7.15 9.60
C LEU A 72 8.54 8.41 8.86
N GLY A 73 7.68 9.43 8.79
CA GLY A 73 7.97 10.73 8.18
C GLY A 73 7.79 10.77 6.66
N PHE A 74 7.07 9.82 6.07
CA PHE A 74 6.84 9.76 4.62
C PHE A 74 5.57 10.50 4.20
N ASN A 75 5.61 11.07 3.00
CA ASN A 75 4.45 11.64 2.36
C ASN A 75 3.58 10.53 1.76
N VAL A 76 2.26 10.71 1.87
CA VAL A 76 1.26 9.75 1.41
C VAL A 76 0.34 10.45 0.42
N ARG A 77 0.21 9.89 -0.78
CA ARG A 77 -0.72 10.30 -1.82
C ARG A 77 -1.77 9.21 -2.00
N VAL A 78 -3.01 9.62 -2.22
CA VAL A 78 -4.14 8.70 -2.35
C VAL A 78 -4.99 9.09 -3.55
N THR A 79 -5.32 8.11 -4.39
CA THR A 79 -6.31 8.25 -5.45
C THR A 79 -7.43 7.25 -5.22
N PHE A 80 -8.68 7.71 -5.27
CA PHE A 80 -9.85 6.86 -5.13
C PHE A 80 -10.44 6.51 -6.50
N PHE A 81 -10.92 5.28 -6.63
CA PHE A 81 -11.60 4.81 -7.82
C PHE A 81 -12.94 4.20 -7.44
N ASP A 82 -14.00 4.56 -8.18
CA ASP A 82 -15.34 4.00 -8.02
C ASP A 82 -15.46 2.58 -8.60
N GLN A 83 -14.57 2.26 -9.54
CA GLN A 83 -14.42 0.97 -10.18
C GLN A 83 -12.98 0.49 -10.08
N TYR A 84 -12.79 -0.83 -10.05
CA TYR A 84 -11.44 -1.40 -10.03
C TYR A 84 -10.72 -0.97 -11.32
N PRO A 85 -9.58 -0.27 -11.23
CA PRO A 85 -8.94 0.31 -12.40
C PRO A 85 -8.42 -0.78 -13.35
N SER A 86 -8.88 -0.77 -14.60
CA SER A 86 -8.48 -1.73 -15.63
C SER A 86 -7.04 -1.54 -16.13
N PHE A 87 -6.49 -0.33 -16.02
CA PHE A 87 -5.13 0.03 -16.45
C PHE A 87 -4.02 -0.51 -15.53
N VAL A 88 -4.38 -1.09 -14.39
CA VAL A 88 -3.42 -1.53 -13.38
C VAL A 88 -2.84 -2.93 -13.69
N ILE A 89 -3.33 -3.60 -14.74
CA ILE A 89 -2.82 -4.90 -15.22
C ILE A 89 -2.02 -4.71 -16.51
N SER A 90 -0.87 -4.03 -16.43
CA SER A 90 0.18 -4.18 -17.44
C SER A 90 1.52 -3.78 -16.84
N GLN A 91 2.08 -4.68 -16.02
CA GLN A 91 3.53 -4.83 -15.84
C GLN A 91 3.79 -6.13 -15.05
N ALA A 92 3.55 -7.25 -15.74
CA ALA A 92 4.21 -8.52 -15.48
C ALA A 92 4.91 -8.90 -16.79
N ILE A 93 6.06 -8.26 -17.05
CA ILE A 93 7.09 -8.74 -17.99
C ILE A 93 8.42 -8.50 -17.30
#